data_AF-A0A943UUE1-F1
#
_entry.id   AF-A0A943UUE1-F1
#
_cell.length_a   1.000
_cell.length_b   1.000
_cell.length_c   1.000
_cell.angle_alpha   90.00
_cell.angle_beta   90.00
_cell.angle_gamma   90.00
#
_symmetry.space_group_name_H-M   'P 1'
#
loop_
_entity.id
_entity.type
_entity.pdbx_description
1 polymer ?
#
loop_
_entity_poly.entity_id
_entity_poly.type
_entity_poly.pdbx_seq_one_letter_code
_entity_poly.pdbx_strand_id
1 'polypeptide(L)'
;MSFHTDPAYGKVPSWYELCDSVDTIVFDDSFADYRPTDCTAWFCGYYLLKNIDGMENLHTDSVKSMNNMFCACSNLYNVDLSHFNTENVEDMSRMFYFSTGFSTLDLSYFNTKNVKDMSEMFYWSYYLGTIFASETFTVESVENSTDMFTGCTALEGAILYDPVRTSARYANYVDGYFTYKDPTAIAPATRTAQDEPIVRYDLQGRRLTAPQRGINIVKQGNKTTKVLVK
;
A
#
# COMPACT_ATOMS: atom_id res chain seq x y z
N MET A 1 9.49 -15.35 4.52
CA MET A 1 10.89 -15.73 4.25
C MET A 1 11.71 -14.45 4.32
N SER A 2 12.88 -14.44 4.95
CA SER A 2 13.80 -13.28 4.91
C SER A 2 14.71 -13.43 3.69
N PHE A 3 14.90 -12.36 2.94
CA PHE A 3 15.69 -12.35 1.70
C PHE A 3 17.01 -11.61 1.95
N HIS A 4 18.13 -12.11 1.42
CA HIS A 4 19.45 -11.60 1.84
C HIS A 4 20.35 -11.10 0.70
N THR A 5 19.90 -11.09 -0.56
CA THR A 5 20.72 -10.57 -1.67
C THR A 5 19.93 -10.08 -2.89
N ASP A 6 20.34 -8.92 -3.38
CA ASP A 6 19.92 -8.23 -4.61
C ASP A 6 20.45 -8.88 -5.91
N PRO A 7 19.67 -8.90 -6.99
CA PRO A 7 20.19 -8.97 -8.35
C PRO A 7 20.83 -7.64 -8.81
N ALA A 8 21.91 -7.71 -9.59
CA ALA A 8 22.41 -6.53 -10.29
C ALA A 8 21.33 -5.85 -11.16
N TYR A 9 21.44 -4.52 -11.33
CA TYR A 9 20.61 -3.65 -12.17
C TYR A 9 19.97 -4.34 -13.39
N GLY A 10 18.63 -4.23 -13.52
CA GLY A 10 17.86 -4.84 -14.61
C GLY A 10 17.59 -6.34 -14.47
N LYS A 11 17.76 -6.92 -13.28
CA LYS A 11 17.39 -8.31 -13.00
C LYS A 11 16.29 -8.38 -11.93
N VAL A 12 15.34 -9.29 -12.16
CA VAL A 12 14.28 -9.62 -11.19
C VAL A 12 14.90 -10.17 -9.89
N PRO A 13 14.37 -9.81 -8.71
CA PRO A 13 14.85 -10.33 -7.44
C PRO A 13 15.03 -11.83 -7.42
N SER A 14 16.07 -12.33 -6.75
CA SER A 14 16.31 -13.77 -6.62
C SER A 14 15.12 -14.51 -5.99
N TRP A 15 14.29 -13.80 -5.23
CA TRP A 15 13.05 -14.32 -4.66
C TRP A 15 11.89 -14.38 -5.64
N TYR A 16 11.98 -13.83 -6.86
CA TYR A 16 10.89 -13.84 -7.83
C TYR A 16 10.36 -15.25 -8.14
N GLU A 17 11.23 -16.27 -8.14
CA GLU A 17 10.87 -17.68 -8.34
C GLU A 17 9.89 -18.25 -7.28
N LEU A 18 9.67 -17.51 -6.19
CA LEU A 18 8.81 -17.93 -5.08
C LEU A 18 7.39 -17.36 -5.15
N CYS A 19 7.05 -16.60 -6.20
CA CYS A 19 5.79 -15.86 -6.34
C CYS A 19 4.53 -16.73 -6.16
N ASP A 20 4.59 -18.01 -6.53
CA ASP A 20 3.49 -18.97 -6.44
C ASP A 20 3.40 -19.71 -5.09
N SER A 21 4.29 -19.42 -4.14
CA SER A 21 4.42 -20.20 -2.88
C SER A 21 4.47 -19.39 -1.59
N VAL A 22 4.67 -18.08 -1.69
CA VAL A 22 4.87 -17.19 -0.52
C VAL A 22 3.64 -16.34 -0.29
N ASP A 23 3.14 -16.35 0.96
CA ASP A 23 2.04 -15.47 1.38
C ASP A 23 2.48 -14.30 2.27
N THR A 24 3.74 -14.27 2.71
CA THR A 24 4.32 -13.21 3.55
C THR A 24 5.79 -12.93 3.20
N ILE A 25 6.11 -11.66 2.96
CA ILE A 25 7.46 -11.14 2.77
C ILE A 25 7.86 -10.33 4.02
N VAL A 26 9.15 -10.40 4.40
CA VAL A 26 9.69 -9.67 5.55
C VAL A 26 10.98 -8.96 5.15
N PHE A 27 11.01 -7.64 5.30
CA PHE A 27 12.21 -6.81 5.25
C PHE A 27 12.72 -6.60 6.68
N ASP A 28 13.63 -7.46 7.14
CA ASP A 28 14.23 -7.33 8.46
C ASP A 28 15.42 -6.35 8.46
N ASP A 29 16.06 -6.17 9.62
CA ASP A 29 17.18 -5.26 9.82
C ASP A 29 18.35 -5.47 8.84
N SER A 30 18.45 -6.63 8.17
CA SER A 30 19.49 -6.86 7.15
C SER A 30 19.33 -5.97 5.92
N PHE A 31 18.16 -5.33 5.73
CA PHE A 31 17.89 -4.36 4.66
C PHE A 31 18.24 -2.90 5.03
N ALA A 32 18.62 -2.61 6.28
CA ALA A 32 18.84 -1.23 6.75
C ALA A 32 19.87 -0.43 5.91
N ASP A 33 20.87 -1.11 5.35
CA ASP A 33 21.88 -0.49 4.48
C ASP A 33 21.63 -0.73 2.98
N TYR A 34 20.61 -1.51 2.63
CA TYR A 34 20.28 -1.80 1.25
C TYR A 34 19.56 -0.62 0.59
N ARG A 35 20.02 -0.21 -0.60
CA ARG A 35 19.52 0.95 -1.34
C ARG A 35 19.29 0.56 -2.81
N PRO A 36 18.14 -0.08 -3.13
CA PRO A 36 17.82 -0.44 -4.50
C PRO A 36 17.78 0.81 -5.40
N THR A 37 18.25 0.67 -6.63
CA THR A 37 18.06 1.67 -7.69
C THR A 37 16.94 1.29 -8.66
N ASP A 38 16.42 0.06 -8.55
CA ASP A 38 15.40 -0.51 -9.41
C ASP A 38 14.53 -1.49 -8.62
N CYS A 39 13.23 -1.22 -8.56
CA CYS A 39 12.21 -2.06 -7.93
C CYS A 39 11.27 -2.73 -8.95
N THR A 40 11.68 -2.81 -10.21
CA THR A 40 10.93 -3.42 -11.32
C THR A 40 10.45 -4.82 -10.93
N ALA A 41 9.13 -5.02 -10.98
CA ALA A 41 8.47 -6.30 -10.83
C ALA A 41 8.74 -7.07 -9.52
N TRP A 42 9.21 -6.39 -8.45
CA TRP A 42 9.64 -7.05 -7.22
C TRP A 42 8.61 -7.98 -6.57
N PHE A 43 7.32 -7.64 -6.67
CA PHE A 43 6.20 -8.45 -6.18
C PHE A 43 5.21 -8.77 -7.30
N CYS A 44 5.62 -8.65 -8.57
CA CYS A 44 4.76 -8.96 -9.70
C CYS A 44 4.37 -10.45 -9.70
N GLY A 45 3.09 -10.74 -9.87
CA GLY A 45 2.58 -12.12 -9.96
C GLY A 45 2.53 -12.86 -8.63
N TYR A 46 2.72 -12.19 -7.50
CA TYR A 46 2.61 -12.80 -6.17
C TYR A 46 1.13 -13.02 -5.78
N TYR A 47 0.46 -13.98 -6.44
CA TYR A 47 -0.97 -14.23 -6.26
C TYR A 47 -1.36 -14.70 -4.86
N LEU A 48 -0.43 -15.30 -4.12
CA LEU A 48 -0.67 -15.79 -2.74
C LEU A 48 -0.27 -14.78 -1.67
N LEU A 49 0.45 -13.70 -2.01
CA LEU A 49 0.95 -12.71 -1.06
C LEU A 49 -0.20 -11.99 -0.37
N LYS A 50 -0.19 -12.02 0.95
CA LYS A 50 -1.19 -11.38 1.81
C LYS A 50 -0.62 -10.25 2.63
N ASN A 51 0.70 -10.29 2.89
CA ASN A 51 1.34 -9.34 3.79
C ASN A 51 2.81 -9.09 3.43
N ILE A 52 3.25 -7.85 3.66
CA ILE A 52 4.66 -7.47 3.61
C ILE A 52 4.98 -6.71 4.89
N ASP A 53 5.87 -7.28 5.70
CA ASP A 53 6.31 -6.69 6.96
C ASP A 53 7.67 -6.00 6.78
N GLY A 54 7.92 -4.98 7.60
CA GLY A 54 9.22 -4.31 7.68
C GLY A 54 9.49 -3.30 6.57
N MET A 55 8.45 -2.73 5.94
CA MET A 55 8.61 -1.75 4.86
C MET A 55 9.43 -0.52 5.25
N GLU A 56 9.53 -0.20 6.55
CA GLU A 56 10.43 0.82 7.08
C GLU A 56 11.92 0.55 6.82
N ASN A 57 12.30 -0.71 6.61
CA ASN A 57 13.66 -1.13 6.25
C ASN A 57 13.90 -1.11 4.73
N LEU A 58 12.86 -0.88 3.92
CA LEU A 58 13.00 -0.74 2.47
C LEU A 58 13.25 0.71 2.08
N HIS A 59 14.50 1.02 1.75
CA HIS A 59 14.91 2.37 1.40
C HIS A 59 14.81 2.66 -0.10
N THR A 60 13.78 3.40 -0.52
CA THR A 60 13.52 3.65 -1.95
C THR A 60 14.08 4.98 -2.47
N ASP A 61 14.86 5.71 -1.67
CA ASP A 61 15.37 7.05 -2.01
C ASP A 61 16.22 7.10 -3.29
N SER A 62 16.81 5.97 -3.68
CA SER A 62 17.67 5.86 -4.87
C SER A 62 16.98 5.19 -6.07
N VAL A 63 15.70 4.81 -5.93
CA VAL A 63 14.97 4.02 -6.96
C VAL A 63 14.57 4.89 -8.16
N LYS A 64 14.82 4.36 -9.36
CA LYS A 64 14.44 4.96 -10.65
C LYS A 64 13.22 4.32 -11.29
N SER A 65 13.03 3.02 -11.14
CA SER A 65 11.87 2.29 -11.67
C SER A 65 11.13 1.55 -10.55
N MET A 66 9.81 1.70 -10.52
CA MET A 66 8.89 0.88 -9.74
C MET A 66 7.86 0.19 -10.65
N ASN A 67 8.18 0.03 -11.95
CA ASN A 67 7.24 -0.54 -12.89
C ASN A 67 6.88 -1.98 -12.49
N ASN A 68 5.60 -2.34 -12.66
CA ASN A 68 5.06 -3.65 -12.27
C ASN A 68 5.29 -4.05 -10.79
N MET A 69 5.74 -3.16 -9.88
CA MET A 69 6.21 -3.57 -8.55
C MET A 69 5.20 -4.42 -7.77
N PHE A 70 3.91 -4.11 -7.85
CA PHE A 70 2.81 -4.86 -7.23
C PHE A 70 1.85 -5.48 -8.24
N CYS A 71 2.27 -5.63 -9.51
CA CYS A 71 1.43 -6.14 -10.58
C CYS A 71 0.84 -7.53 -10.24
N ALA A 72 -0.46 -7.69 -10.49
CA ALA A 72 -1.22 -8.92 -10.29
C ALA A 72 -1.27 -9.46 -8.85
N CYS A 73 -0.99 -8.63 -7.84
CA CYS A 73 -1.16 -8.95 -6.43
C CYS A 73 -2.65 -9.05 -6.06
N SER A 74 -3.21 -10.26 -6.17
CA SER A 74 -4.66 -10.49 -6.02
C SER A 74 -5.12 -10.77 -4.59
N ASN A 75 -4.21 -11.18 -3.69
CA ASN A 75 -4.51 -11.47 -2.28
C ASN A 75 -3.87 -10.48 -1.29
N LEU A 76 -3.15 -9.48 -1.79
CA LEU A 76 -2.55 -8.43 -0.96
C LEU A 76 -3.62 -7.35 -0.77
N TYR A 77 -4.29 -7.35 0.37
CA TYR A 77 -5.42 -6.44 0.63
C TYR A 77 -4.99 -5.05 1.11
N ASN A 78 -3.78 -4.95 1.68
CA ASN A 78 -3.21 -3.72 2.20
C ASN A 78 -1.67 -3.79 2.11
N VAL A 79 -1.05 -2.65 1.89
CA VAL A 79 0.41 -2.48 1.92
C VAL A 79 0.73 -1.11 2.52
N ASP A 80 1.67 -1.06 3.45
CA ASP A 80 2.15 0.21 3.99
C ASP A 80 3.18 0.82 3.03
N LEU A 81 2.80 1.94 2.40
CA LEU A 81 3.63 2.68 1.45
C LEU A 81 4.14 4.00 2.04
N SER A 82 3.91 4.26 3.33
CA SER A 82 4.27 5.53 3.96
C SER A 82 5.78 5.78 4.06
N HIS A 83 6.58 4.72 3.94
CA HIS A 83 8.04 4.78 3.97
C HIS A 83 8.68 4.97 2.58
N PHE A 84 7.90 4.96 1.51
CA PHE A 84 8.43 5.10 0.15
C PHE A 84 8.84 6.55 -0.10
N ASN A 85 10.14 6.78 -0.34
CA ASN A 85 10.59 7.98 -1.04
C ASN A 85 10.55 7.70 -2.54
N THR A 86 9.63 8.35 -3.26
CA THR A 86 9.48 8.19 -4.72
C THR A 86 10.03 9.39 -5.51
N GLU A 87 10.72 10.33 -4.87
CA GLU A 87 11.09 11.61 -5.51
C GLU A 87 12.00 11.45 -6.73
N ASN A 88 12.74 10.34 -6.79
CA ASN A 88 13.69 10.04 -7.86
C ASN A 88 13.15 9.06 -8.90
N VAL A 89 11.92 8.54 -8.70
CA VAL A 89 11.30 7.56 -9.59
C VAL A 89 10.86 8.22 -10.89
N GLU A 90 11.17 7.57 -11.99
CA GLU A 90 10.88 8.01 -13.37
C GLU A 90 9.86 7.09 -14.06
N ASP A 91 9.73 5.83 -13.64
CA ASP A 91 8.77 4.86 -14.20
C ASP A 91 7.92 4.20 -13.11
N MET A 92 6.60 4.39 -13.18
CA MET A 92 5.57 3.73 -12.36
C MET A 92 4.55 2.96 -13.23
N SER A 93 4.90 2.67 -14.48
CA SER A 93 4.03 1.94 -15.40
C SER A 93 3.64 0.58 -14.82
N ARG A 94 2.36 0.23 -14.95
CA ARG A 94 1.80 -1.04 -14.45
C ARG A 94 2.04 -1.34 -12.96
N MET A 95 2.41 -0.36 -12.12
CA MET A 95 2.79 -0.61 -10.73
C MET A 95 1.75 -1.41 -9.95
N PHE A 96 0.45 -1.15 -10.18
CA PHE A 96 -0.69 -1.87 -9.63
C PHE A 96 -1.56 -2.51 -10.73
N TYR A 97 -0.98 -2.86 -11.88
CA TYR A 97 -1.68 -3.52 -12.98
C TYR A 97 -2.36 -4.81 -12.50
N PHE A 98 -3.65 -5.00 -12.80
CA PHE A 98 -4.44 -6.18 -12.44
C PHE A 98 -4.37 -6.53 -10.93
N SER A 99 -4.15 -5.54 -10.07
CA SER A 99 -3.99 -5.75 -8.62
C SER A 99 -5.34 -5.72 -7.93
N THR A 100 -6.00 -6.88 -7.95
CA THR A 100 -7.39 -7.03 -7.53
C THR A 100 -7.58 -7.20 -6.02
N GLY A 101 -6.50 -7.30 -5.25
CA GLY A 101 -6.56 -7.40 -3.78
C GLY A 101 -6.95 -6.08 -3.10
N PHE A 102 -6.59 -4.94 -3.69
CA PHE A 102 -6.77 -3.65 -3.03
C PHE A 102 -8.18 -3.09 -3.25
N SER A 103 -8.83 -2.72 -2.14
CA SER A 103 -10.01 -1.83 -2.17
C SER A 103 -9.65 -0.37 -1.92
N THR A 104 -8.50 -0.13 -1.30
CA THR A 104 -7.96 1.20 -1.00
C THR A 104 -6.45 1.17 -1.16
N LEU A 105 -5.89 2.23 -1.73
CA LEU A 105 -4.44 2.49 -1.75
C LEU A 105 -4.15 3.86 -1.18
N ASP A 106 -3.11 3.94 -0.35
CA ASP A 106 -2.64 5.19 0.20
C ASP A 106 -1.33 5.62 -0.46
N LEU A 107 -1.43 6.59 -1.36
CA LEU A 107 -0.32 7.18 -2.10
C LEU A 107 -0.04 8.61 -1.62
N SER A 108 -0.53 9.03 -0.45
CA SER A 108 -0.35 10.42 0.03
C SER A 108 1.11 10.81 0.25
N TYR A 109 1.97 9.82 0.44
CA TYR A 109 3.42 9.99 0.64
C TYR A 109 4.21 10.02 -0.68
N PHE A 110 3.57 9.71 -1.81
CA PHE A 110 4.26 9.67 -3.09
C PHE A 110 4.56 11.10 -3.57
N ASN A 111 5.81 11.32 -3.95
CA ASN A 111 6.25 12.46 -4.71
C ASN A 111 6.50 12.02 -6.15
N THR A 112 5.61 12.39 -7.06
CA THR A 112 5.64 11.93 -8.47
C THR A 112 6.17 12.99 -9.43
N LYS A 113 6.84 14.03 -8.93
CA LYS A 113 7.34 15.17 -9.74
C LYS A 113 8.23 14.78 -10.92
N ASN A 114 8.90 13.63 -10.84
CA ASN A 114 9.86 13.15 -11.84
C ASN A 114 9.33 11.98 -12.68
N VAL A 115 8.13 11.47 -12.39
CA VAL A 115 7.59 10.29 -13.08
C VAL A 115 7.20 10.65 -14.51
N LYS A 116 7.70 9.86 -15.47
CA LYS A 116 7.51 9.98 -16.91
C LYS A 116 6.49 8.99 -17.45
N ASP A 117 6.44 7.78 -16.91
CA ASP A 117 5.50 6.74 -17.34
C ASP A 117 4.60 6.27 -16.19
N MET A 118 3.28 6.41 -16.38
CA MET A 118 2.21 5.87 -15.54
C MET A 118 1.22 5.03 -16.36
N SER A 119 1.63 4.55 -17.54
CA SER A 119 0.79 3.72 -18.40
C SER A 119 0.32 2.49 -17.65
N GLU A 120 -0.97 2.21 -17.80
CA GLU A 120 -1.64 1.04 -17.22
C GLU A 120 -1.44 0.87 -15.70
N MET A 121 -1.07 1.93 -14.95
CA MET A 121 -0.67 1.84 -13.53
C MET A 121 -1.72 1.13 -12.66
N PHE A 122 -3.02 1.33 -12.93
CA PHE A 122 -4.13 0.69 -12.23
C PHE A 122 -5.00 -0.20 -13.13
N TYR A 123 -4.57 -0.49 -14.36
CA TYR A 123 -5.35 -1.21 -15.38
C TYR A 123 -6.01 -2.49 -14.83
N TRP A 124 -7.33 -2.65 -14.97
CA TRP A 124 -8.15 -3.73 -14.41
C TRP A 124 -8.01 -3.96 -12.89
N SER A 125 -7.68 -2.94 -12.10
CA SER A 125 -7.84 -3.00 -10.64
C SER A 125 -9.30 -2.74 -10.25
N TYR A 126 -10.20 -3.63 -10.69
CA TYR A 126 -11.65 -3.38 -10.68
C TYR A 126 -12.30 -3.37 -9.29
N TYR A 127 -11.57 -3.76 -8.23
CA TYR A 127 -12.00 -3.61 -6.83
C TYR A 127 -11.44 -2.35 -6.14
N LEU A 128 -10.49 -1.65 -6.76
CA LEU A 128 -9.89 -0.45 -6.18
C LEU A 128 -10.90 0.69 -6.19
N GLY A 129 -11.43 1.01 -5.01
CA GLY A 129 -12.46 2.03 -4.84
C GLY A 129 -11.90 3.40 -4.49
N THR A 130 -10.87 3.45 -3.64
CA THR A 130 -10.30 4.71 -3.15
C THR A 130 -8.80 4.74 -3.32
N ILE A 131 -8.30 5.85 -3.85
CA ILE A 131 -6.87 6.16 -3.90
C ILE A 131 -6.65 7.47 -3.15
N PHE A 132 -5.89 7.43 -2.07
CA PHE A 132 -5.49 8.64 -1.35
C PHE A 132 -4.24 9.25 -1.97
N ALA A 133 -4.22 10.57 -2.07
CA ALA A 133 -3.09 11.33 -2.56
C ALA A 133 -3.00 12.69 -1.86
N SER A 134 -1.83 13.31 -1.95
CA SER A 134 -1.57 14.66 -1.42
C SER A 134 -1.13 15.60 -2.54
N GLU A 135 -0.79 16.83 -2.18
CA GLU A 135 -0.23 17.83 -3.10
C GLU A 135 1.06 17.37 -3.80
N THR A 136 1.77 16.38 -3.27
CA THR A 136 3.01 15.87 -3.88
C THR A 136 2.78 14.84 -4.98
N PHE A 137 1.54 14.35 -5.14
CA PHE A 137 1.16 13.50 -6.26
C PHE A 137 0.75 14.37 -7.44
N THR A 138 1.69 14.64 -8.34
CA THR A 138 1.49 15.46 -9.54
C THR A 138 1.70 14.64 -10.81
N VAL A 139 1.01 14.99 -11.89
CA VAL A 139 1.15 14.33 -13.21
C VAL A 139 1.77 15.23 -14.28
N GLU A 140 2.35 16.36 -13.88
CA GLU A 140 2.88 17.39 -14.79
C GLU A 140 4.05 16.89 -15.66
N SER A 141 4.85 15.97 -15.11
CA SER A 141 6.00 15.38 -15.81
C SER A 141 5.66 14.14 -16.63
N VAL A 142 4.42 13.63 -16.54
CA VAL A 142 4.01 12.35 -17.13
C VAL A 142 3.87 12.50 -18.65
N GLU A 143 4.65 11.70 -19.37
CA GLU A 143 4.71 11.67 -20.84
C GLU A 143 3.85 10.54 -21.41
N ASN A 144 3.71 9.43 -20.68
CA ASN A 144 2.85 8.31 -21.05
C ASN A 144 1.93 7.92 -19.88
N SER A 145 0.62 7.92 -20.14
CA SER A 145 -0.40 7.47 -19.19
C SER A 145 -1.52 6.69 -19.87
N THR A 146 -1.18 6.03 -20.97
CA THR A 146 -2.11 5.20 -21.75
C THR A 146 -2.79 4.20 -20.82
N ASP A 147 -4.12 4.17 -20.85
CA ASP A 147 -4.96 3.20 -20.13
C ASP A 147 -4.74 3.12 -18.61
N MET A 148 -4.21 4.17 -17.97
CA MET A 148 -3.90 4.18 -16.53
C MET A 148 -5.03 3.66 -15.63
N PHE A 149 -6.28 4.04 -15.93
CA PHE A 149 -7.48 3.66 -15.16
C PHE A 149 -8.45 2.74 -15.90
N THR A 150 -8.10 2.19 -17.07
CA THR A 150 -9.01 1.34 -17.83
C THR A 150 -9.43 0.12 -16.99
N GLY A 151 -10.74 -0.15 -16.88
CA GLY A 151 -11.29 -1.25 -16.08
C GLY A 151 -11.38 -1.01 -14.57
N CYS A 152 -11.02 0.18 -14.06
CA CYS A 152 -11.11 0.52 -12.63
C CYS A 152 -12.56 0.88 -12.20
N THR A 153 -13.49 -0.04 -12.41
CA THR A 153 -14.94 0.22 -12.30
C THR A 153 -15.45 0.57 -10.91
N ALA A 154 -14.67 0.29 -9.86
CA ALA A 154 -15.01 0.63 -8.49
C ALA A 154 -14.56 2.04 -8.07
N LEU A 155 -13.73 2.73 -8.86
CA LEU A 155 -13.17 4.02 -8.45
C LEU A 155 -14.24 5.07 -8.19
N GLU A 156 -14.15 5.65 -7.00
CA GLU A 156 -14.99 6.73 -6.51
C GLU A 156 -14.09 7.77 -5.82
N GLY A 157 -13.85 8.88 -6.51
CA GLY A 157 -13.13 10.04 -5.99
C GLY A 157 -14.01 11.30 -6.06
N ALA A 158 -13.44 12.41 -6.51
CA ALA A 158 -14.23 13.60 -6.84
C ALA A 158 -15.23 13.35 -7.99
N ILE A 159 -14.93 12.36 -8.84
CA ILE A 159 -15.84 11.82 -9.86
C ILE A 159 -15.96 10.29 -9.74
N LEU A 160 -17.07 9.75 -10.25
CA LEU A 160 -17.23 8.31 -10.49
C LEU A 160 -16.42 7.87 -11.71
N TYR A 161 -16.02 6.60 -11.74
CA TYR A 161 -15.36 5.99 -12.90
C TYR A 161 -16.10 6.26 -14.22
N ASP A 162 -15.34 6.68 -15.24
CA ASP A 162 -15.81 6.87 -16.61
C ASP A 162 -14.86 6.15 -17.58
N PRO A 163 -15.35 5.21 -18.42
CA PRO A 163 -14.52 4.39 -19.29
C PRO A 163 -13.79 5.15 -20.40
N VAL A 164 -14.12 6.43 -20.66
CA VAL A 164 -13.36 7.26 -21.61
C VAL A 164 -12.36 8.20 -20.92
N ARG A 165 -12.34 8.22 -19.59
CA ARG A 165 -11.48 9.08 -18.76
C ARG A 165 -10.41 8.25 -18.08
N THR A 166 -9.51 7.68 -18.87
CA THR A 166 -8.60 6.63 -18.40
C THR A 166 -7.16 7.07 -18.21
N SER A 167 -6.78 8.29 -18.59
CA SER A 167 -5.40 8.78 -18.48
C SER A 167 -5.08 9.42 -17.13
N ALA A 168 -3.80 9.72 -16.91
CA ALA A 168 -3.28 10.35 -15.68
C ALA A 168 -3.88 11.74 -15.38
N ARG A 169 -4.55 12.38 -16.35
CA ARG A 169 -5.30 13.62 -16.14
C ARG A 169 -6.28 13.52 -14.95
N TYR A 170 -6.83 12.32 -14.72
CA TYR A 170 -7.80 12.06 -13.66
C TYR A 170 -7.15 11.50 -12.38
N ALA A 171 -5.82 11.44 -12.29
CA ALA A 171 -5.08 11.06 -11.09
C ALA A 171 -4.91 12.28 -10.16
N ASN A 172 -6.03 12.87 -9.73
CA ASN A 172 -6.06 14.04 -8.84
C ASN A 172 -7.34 14.03 -7.98
N TYR A 173 -7.38 14.81 -6.90
CA TYR A 173 -8.49 14.85 -5.95
C TYR A 173 -9.43 16.05 -6.11
N VAL A 174 -9.23 16.90 -7.12
CA VAL A 174 -10.08 18.07 -7.37
C VAL A 174 -11.22 17.71 -8.32
N ASP A 175 -10.90 17.05 -9.43
CA ASP A 175 -11.86 16.63 -10.46
C ASP A 175 -11.58 15.21 -11.02
N GLY A 176 -10.71 14.47 -10.35
CA GLY A 176 -10.29 13.12 -10.70
C GLY A 176 -10.78 12.03 -9.73
N TYR A 177 -10.14 10.88 -9.81
CA TYR A 177 -10.50 9.67 -9.07
C TYR A 177 -9.87 9.58 -7.67
N PHE A 178 -9.03 10.53 -7.27
CA PHE A 178 -8.33 10.45 -5.99
C PHE A 178 -9.10 11.18 -4.89
N THR A 179 -8.73 10.90 -3.65
CA THR A 179 -9.19 11.59 -2.45
C THR A 179 -8.01 12.24 -1.75
N TYR A 180 -8.15 13.50 -1.32
CA TYR A 180 -7.09 14.19 -0.62
C TYR A 180 -6.80 13.56 0.74
N LYS A 181 -5.52 13.38 1.06
CA LYS A 181 -5.01 13.05 2.39
C LYS A 181 -3.68 13.76 2.61
N ASP A 182 -3.56 14.46 3.72
CA ASP A 182 -2.31 15.10 4.13
C ASP A 182 -1.34 14.03 4.70
N PRO A 183 -0.13 13.85 4.14
CA PRO A 183 0.85 12.87 4.61
C PRO A 183 1.40 13.21 6.00
N THR A 184 1.35 14.50 6.38
CA THR A 184 1.77 15.00 7.70
C THR A 184 0.66 14.98 8.74
N ALA A 185 -0.59 14.77 8.32
CA ALA A 185 -1.70 14.48 9.23
C ALA A 185 -1.53 13.06 9.75
N ILE A 186 -0.57 12.89 10.67
CA ILE A 186 -0.31 11.73 11.53
C ILE A 186 -1.23 10.55 11.18
N ALA A 187 -0.92 9.80 10.12
CA ALA A 187 -1.26 8.40 10.15
C ALA A 187 -0.52 7.89 11.38
N PRO A 188 -1.22 7.29 12.36
CA PRO A 188 -0.63 7.07 13.66
C PRO A 188 0.63 6.24 13.45
N ALA A 189 1.77 6.87 13.68
CA ALA A 189 3.04 6.21 13.85
C ALA A 189 2.75 5.01 14.74
N THR A 190 2.91 3.81 14.18
CA THR A 190 2.91 2.55 14.91
C THR A 190 1.96 2.55 16.11
N ARG A 191 0.65 2.39 15.89
CA ARG A 191 -0.19 1.91 17.01
C ARG A 191 0.29 0.51 17.33
N THR A 192 1.24 0.44 18.25
CA THR A 192 1.45 -0.77 19.02
C THR A 192 0.09 -1.12 19.61
N ALA A 193 -0.15 -2.39 19.90
CA ALA A 193 -1.42 -2.82 20.49
C ALA A 193 -1.78 -2.01 21.75
N GLN A 194 -0.85 -1.27 22.37
CA GLN A 194 -1.07 -0.41 23.52
C GLN A 194 -1.78 0.93 23.23
N ASP A 195 -1.80 1.41 21.99
CA ASP A 195 -2.37 2.73 21.66
C ASP A 195 -3.84 2.65 21.21
N GLU A 196 -4.30 1.50 20.71
CA GLU A 196 -5.61 0.88 20.96
C GLU A 196 -6.59 1.44 22.03
N PRO A 197 -7.77 2.08 21.78
CA PRO A 197 -8.72 2.34 22.85
C PRO A 197 -9.15 1.00 23.46
N ILE A 198 -8.94 0.88 24.77
CA ILE A 198 -9.36 -0.31 25.50
C ILE A 198 -10.89 -0.31 25.58
N VAL A 199 -11.51 -1.31 24.95
CA VAL A 199 -12.95 -1.57 25.09
C VAL A 199 -13.14 -2.75 26.03
N ARG A 200 -14.05 -2.61 27.00
CA ARG A 200 -14.33 -3.63 28.01
C ARG A 200 -15.73 -4.22 27.79
N TYR A 201 -15.86 -5.51 28.04
CA TYR A 201 -17.12 -6.24 27.97
C TYR A 201 -17.31 -7.14 29.19
N ASP A 202 -18.55 -7.43 29.54
CA ASP A 202 -18.87 -8.53 30.45
C ASP A 202 -18.78 -9.90 29.76
N LEU A 203 -18.98 -10.98 30.52
CA LEU A 203 -18.95 -12.34 29.99
C LEU A 203 -20.11 -12.65 29.03
N GLN A 204 -21.13 -11.79 28.99
CA GLN A 204 -22.26 -11.88 28.08
C GLN A 204 -22.05 -11.03 26.81
N GLY A 205 -20.88 -10.40 26.66
CA GLY A 205 -20.52 -9.59 25.50
C GLY A 205 -21.09 -8.16 25.51
N ARG A 206 -21.64 -7.68 26.62
CA ARG A 206 -22.16 -6.30 26.73
C ARG A 206 -21.02 -5.34 27.05
N ARG A 207 -20.96 -4.21 26.34
CA ARG A 207 -19.92 -3.18 26.53
C ARG A 207 -20.07 -2.51 27.90
N LEU A 208 -18.96 -2.36 28.61
CA LEU A 208 -18.87 -1.72 29.92
C LEU A 208 -18.34 -0.28 29.79
N THR A 209 -18.89 0.64 30.57
CA THR A 209 -18.43 2.04 30.66
C THR A 209 -17.31 2.23 31.69
N ALA A 210 -17.17 1.29 32.64
CA ALA A 210 -16.10 1.22 33.63
C ALA A 210 -15.82 -0.25 34.01
N PRO A 211 -14.66 -0.58 34.60
CA PRO A 211 -14.38 -1.93 35.08
C PRO A 211 -15.39 -2.36 36.15
N GLN A 212 -15.86 -3.61 36.07
CA GLN A 212 -16.70 -4.21 37.11
C GLN A 212 -15.91 -5.20 37.97
N ARG A 213 -16.34 -5.42 39.20
CA ARG A 213 -15.77 -6.47 40.06
C ARG A 213 -15.96 -7.85 39.41
N GLY A 214 -14.91 -8.65 39.33
CA GLY A 214 -14.89 -9.93 38.63
C GLY A 214 -14.16 -9.90 37.28
N ILE A 215 -14.46 -10.87 36.41
CA ILE A 215 -13.78 -11.03 35.11
C ILE A 215 -14.34 -10.03 34.10
N ASN A 216 -13.45 -9.26 33.49
CA ASN A 216 -13.73 -8.34 32.39
C ASN A 216 -13.03 -8.87 31.12
N ILE A 217 -13.72 -8.84 29.99
CA ILE A 217 -13.11 -9.09 28.67
C ILE A 217 -12.58 -7.76 28.16
N VAL A 218 -11.29 -7.69 27.84
CA VAL A 218 -10.58 -6.48 27.42
C VAL A 218 -10.13 -6.67 25.98
N LYS A 219 -10.64 -5.83 25.08
CA LYS A 219 -10.24 -5.79 23.67
C LYS A 219 -9.40 -4.55 23.40
N GLN A 220 -8.25 -4.74 22.76
CA GLN A 220 -7.35 -3.68 22.35
C GLN A 220 -6.80 -4.03 20.96
N GLY A 221 -7.28 -3.32 19.93
CA GLY A 221 -7.07 -3.70 18.53
C GLY A 221 -7.57 -5.12 18.25
N ASN A 222 -6.70 -5.97 17.70
CA ASN A 222 -6.99 -7.38 17.40
C ASN A 222 -6.74 -8.34 18.59
N LYS A 223 -6.23 -7.85 19.73
CA LYS A 223 -5.98 -8.67 20.93
C LYS A 223 -7.18 -8.68 21.88
N THR A 224 -7.49 -9.85 22.43
CA THR A 224 -8.53 -10.05 23.46
C THR A 224 -7.92 -10.74 24.69
N THR A 225 -8.11 -10.17 25.88
CA THR A 225 -7.60 -10.72 27.15
C THR A 225 -8.69 -10.73 28.23
N LYS A 226 -8.53 -11.58 29.26
CA LYS A 226 -9.40 -11.63 30.43
C LYS A 226 -8.68 -11.03 31.63
N VAL A 227 -9.28 -10.02 32.26
CA VAL A 227 -8.70 -9.32 33.43
C VAL A 227 -9.62 -9.50 34.64
N LEU A 228 -9.06 -9.93 35.77
CA LEU A 228 -9.77 -10.05 37.04
C LEU A 228 -9.61 -8.77 37.87
N VAL A 229 -10.72 -8.10 38.16
CA VAL A 229 -10.77 -6.92 39.04
C VAL A 229 -11.30 -7.38 40.40
N LYS A 230 -10.50 -7.23 41.46
CA LYS A 230 -10.82 -7.67 42.82
C LYS A 230 -11.70 -6.69 43.59
#